data_AF-A0A931XZJ0-F1
#
_entry.id   AF-A0A931XZJ0-F1
#
_cell.length_a   1.000
_cell.length_b   1.000
_cell.length_c   1.000
_cell.angle_alpha   90.00
_cell.angle_beta   90.00
_cell.angle_gamma   90.00
#
_symmetry.space_group_name_H-M   'P 1'
#
loop_
_entity.id
_entity.type
_entity.pdbx_description
1 polymer ?
#
loop_
_entity_poly.entity_id
_entity_poly.type
_entity_poly.pdbx_seq_one_letter_code
_entity_poly.pdbx_strand_id
1 'polypeptide(L)'
;MTSDPDDGTRAVILAPTAIEAHQTPRKVEFADLPRVVQDRFVAATEETFPPWPILRAHARAPASRGWTLVAIGAVLALIALVLPGFGDPFSTLATHPRWALGLFAVLVALAVLGAPRALAAHGARDLPFRAGVYVFPSELVDARTPTLWIHPLGELRSIETGARTIRLHFRGGRAYAFDVPELETAESAVAQVLRAREALEQGGDAPSLLGLVDPLFEPTEGPPIALAAPFRVRWSFWVQRRAGVTVAAALILGPLAFVARDTYSDRAAFAKAAAGSDPAALRAYADHGRRHVAEVRGRLLPLVELRALHDTAAIERWMRDHPVAAATDEAKDARRAALSRDAARLSTLAAIRAYAAAHAGDGPQVEADITEALRRLHARVTSSRVGSVAIEQLLGQPSACGTGVAIEIVRGSGNLRKADRAVSESRRFAGSASFPSLHLTAAPGPEREARELIAARIGAVFPEGCLVAARAAPAIAATAAPAIGVRTATLRLTWTPRFAGTVRTSNAPPAVFADLAFDVDIRLLGQDGRALSHARRTIGASVTDASLTAYASLVRQSPFDDAIERGAYEDVLLRVLTVAARDAATWLLGEEPTSPVAPL
;
A
#
# COMPACT_ATOMS: atom_id res chain seq x y z
N MET A 1 89.12 70.07 -38.07
CA MET A 1 89.04 70.99 -36.91
C MET A 1 87.56 71.04 -36.56
N THR A 2 87.06 70.31 -35.58
CA THR A 2 87.41 70.38 -34.15
C THR A 2 87.30 69.00 -33.51
N SER A 3 88.35 68.64 -32.78
CA SER A 3 88.47 67.49 -31.88
C SER A 3 87.75 67.77 -30.57
N ASP A 4 86.96 66.81 -30.09
CA ASP A 4 86.45 66.76 -28.72
C ASP A 4 86.86 65.41 -28.11
N PRO A 5 87.63 65.37 -27.01
CA PRO A 5 88.02 64.14 -26.33
C PRO A 5 87.13 63.96 -25.09
N ASP A 6 86.21 63.00 -25.15
CA ASP A 6 85.48 62.56 -23.95
C ASP A 6 85.78 61.07 -23.71
N ASP A 7 86.88 60.86 -22.97
CA ASP A 7 87.23 59.64 -22.29
C ASP A 7 86.62 59.72 -20.88
N GLY A 8 85.71 58.81 -20.55
CA GLY A 8 84.85 58.95 -19.37
C GLY A 8 84.11 57.69 -18.97
N THR A 9 84.88 56.62 -18.71
CA THR A 9 84.55 55.57 -17.72
C THR A 9 83.17 54.93 -17.83
N ARG A 10 83.02 53.95 -18.73
CA ARG A 10 81.99 52.90 -18.56
C ARG A 10 82.36 52.08 -17.32
N ALA A 11 81.64 52.30 -16.21
CA ALA A 11 81.59 51.35 -15.11
C ALA A 11 81.03 50.03 -15.65
N VAL A 12 81.91 49.10 -16.00
CA VAL A 12 81.54 47.70 -16.17
C VAL A 12 81.13 47.23 -14.78
N ILE A 13 79.82 47.17 -14.53
CA ILE A 13 79.27 46.38 -13.44
C ILE A 13 79.61 44.94 -13.81
N LEU A 14 80.79 44.47 -13.37
CA LEU A 14 81.12 43.06 -13.39
C LEU A 14 80.01 42.38 -12.59
N ALA A 15 79.28 41.49 -13.25
CA ALA A 15 78.45 40.54 -12.53
C ALA A 15 79.30 39.96 -11.38
N PRO A 16 78.75 39.80 -10.16
CA PRO A 16 79.49 39.19 -9.07
C PRO A 16 80.16 37.94 -9.62
N THR A 17 81.49 37.89 -9.52
CA THR A 17 82.28 36.73 -9.93
C THR A 17 81.63 35.50 -9.29
N ALA A 18 81.60 34.36 -9.99
CA ALA A 18 80.94 33.12 -9.52
C ALA A 18 81.28 32.75 -8.07
N ILE A 19 82.40 33.27 -7.57
CA ILE A 19 82.95 33.17 -6.23
C ILE A 19 82.13 33.93 -5.16
N GLU A 20 81.61 35.14 -5.41
CA GLU A 20 80.74 35.86 -4.46
C GLU A 20 79.37 35.17 -4.31
N ALA A 21 78.92 34.47 -5.35
CA ALA A 21 77.67 33.71 -5.31
C ALA A 21 77.71 32.50 -4.35
N HIS A 22 78.91 32.02 -3.98
CA HIS A 22 79.09 30.94 -3.01
C HIS A 22 79.08 31.40 -1.54
N GLN A 23 78.89 32.69 -1.25
CA GLN A 23 78.99 33.21 0.13
C GLN A 23 77.66 33.52 0.80
N THR A 24 76.53 33.34 0.12
CA THR A 24 75.20 33.62 0.70
C THR A 24 74.26 32.42 0.54
N PRO A 25 73.30 32.23 1.46
CA PRO A 25 72.37 31.13 1.37
C PRO A 25 71.45 31.35 0.17
N ARG A 26 71.46 30.41 -0.78
CA ARG A 26 70.68 30.51 -2.02
C ARG A 26 69.58 29.46 -2.06
N LYS A 27 68.51 29.80 -2.78
CA LYS A 27 67.34 28.95 -3.00
C LYS A 27 67.27 28.63 -4.48
N VAL A 28 67.35 27.35 -4.83
CA VAL A 28 67.33 26.90 -6.24
C VAL A 28 66.31 25.78 -6.39
N GLU A 29 65.47 25.82 -7.43
CA GLU A 29 64.59 24.69 -7.73
C GLU A 29 65.39 23.58 -8.40
N PHE A 30 65.29 22.35 -7.89
CA PHE A 30 66.00 21.21 -8.47
C PHE A 30 65.67 21.03 -9.95
N ALA A 31 64.41 21.26 -10.34
CA ALA A 31 63.95 21.15 -11.72
C ALA A 31 64.58 22.17 -12.67
N ASP A 32 65.03 23.32 -12.13
CA ASP A 32 65.67 24.39 -12.90
C ASP A 32 67.18 24.16 -13.05
N LEU A 33 67.76 23.23 -12.29
CA LEU A 33 69.16 22.85 -12.43
C LEU A 33 69.41 22.15 -13.79
N PRO A 34 70.59 22.33 -14.39
CA PRO A 34 71.01 21.55 -15.54
C PRO A 34 70.94 20.05 -15.24
N ARG A 35 70.59 19.25 -16.24
CA ARG A 35 70.41 17.79 -16.07
C ARG A 35 71.64 17.11 -15.47
N VAL A 36 72.83 17.54 -15.86
CA VAL A 36 74.11 17.03 -15.35
C VAL A 36 74.24 17.25 -13.85
N VAL A 37 73.85 18.44 -13.38
CA VAL A 37 73.86 18.80 -11.96
C VAL A 37 72.79 18.01 -11.20
N GLN A 38 71.61 17.80 -11.81
CA GLN A 38 70.55 16.98 -11.23
C GLN A 38 71.01 15.52 -11.02
N ASP A 39 71.54 14.87 -12.06
CA ASP A 39 71.99 13.48 -12.00
C ASP A 39 73.16 13.34 -11.02
N ARG A 40 74.07 14.32 -11.00
CA ARG A 40 75.18 14.36 -10.05
C ARG A 40 74.72 14.49 -8.61
N PHE A 41 73.79 15.41 -8.34
CA PHE A 41 73.24 15.60 -7.01
C PHE A 41 72.53 14.33 -6.53
N VAL A 42 71.73 13.70 -7.41
CA VAL A 42 71.08 12.41 -7.12
C VAL A 42 72.13 11.36 -6.77
N ALA A 43 73.14 11.16 -7.63
CA ALA A 43 74.20 10.19 -7.41
C ALA A 43 75.01 10.46 -6.12
N ALA A 44 75.24 11.74 -5.80
CA ALA A 44 75.89 12.17 -4.57
C ALA A 44 75.05 11.82 -3.33
N THR A 45 73.74 12.09 -3.36
CA THR A 45 72.83 11.76 -2.25
C THR A 45 72.60 10.26 -2.06
N GLU A 46 72.78 9.46 -3.11
CA GLU A 46 72.73 8.00 -3.11
C GLU A 46 74.10 7.35 -2.84
N GLU A 47 75.14 8.17 -2.68
CA GLU A 47 76.53 7.73 -2.45
C GLU A 47 77.13 6.90 -3.60
N THR A 48 76.56 6.98 -4.79
CA THR A 48 77.05 6.28 -5.99
C THR A 48 78.18 7.03 -6.69
N PHE A 49 78.26 8.36 -6.55
CA PHE A 49 79.31 9.19 -7.14
C PHE A 49 79.72 10.37 -6.23
N PRO A 50 81.02 10.75 -6.14
CA PRO A 50 81.46 11.86 -5.30
C PRO A 50 81.02 13.26 -5.83
N PRO A 51 80.84 14.26 -4.94
CA PRO A 51 81.13 14.22 -3.50
C PRO A 51 80.08 13.48 -2.67
N TRP A 52 80.53 12.69 -1.69
CA TRP A 52 79.64 12.05 -0.73
C TRP A 52 79.28 12.99 0.43
N PRO A 53 78.04 12.91 0.96
CA PRO A 53 77.66 13.69 2.13
C PRO A 53 78.39 13.20 3.39
N ILE A 54 78.99 14.12 4.13
CA ILE A 54 79.62 13.88 5.44
C ILE A 54 78.56 13.57 6.50
N LEU A 55 77.45 14.33 6.47
CA LEU A 55 76.30 14.13 7.34
C LEU A 55 75.02 14.10 6.52
N ARG A 56 74.09 13.24 6.92
CA ARG A 56 72.76 13.12 6.31
C ARG A 56 71.69 13.01 7.39
N ALA A 57 70.64 13.82 7.26
CA ALA A 57 69.43 13.72 8.05
C ALA A 57 68.24 13.56 7.11
N HIS A 58 67.78 12.32 6.93
CA HIS A 58 66.62 12.06 6.08
C HIS A 58 65.37 12.72 6.68
N ALA A 59 64.55 13.30 5.80
CA ALA A 59 63.26 13.81 6.21
C ALA A 59 62.44 12.65 6.78
N ARG A 60 62.04 12.75 8.05
CA ARG A 60 60.99 11.86 8.57
C ARG A 60 59.78 12.12 7.70
N ALA A 61 59.20 11.04 7.14
CA ALA A 61 58.00 11.18 6.31
C ALA A 61 57.01 12.07 7.08
N PRO A 62 56.60 13.22 6.53
CA PRO A 62 55.65 14.11 7.21
C PRO A 62 54.43 13.28 7.57
N ALA A 63 53.75 13.55 8.69
CA ALA A 63 52.69 12.75 9.33
C ALA A 63 51.57 12.26 8.39
N SER A 64 51.92 11.35 7.48
CA SER A 64 51.13 10.94 6.32
C SER A 64 50.02 10.04 6.79
N ARG A 65 50.34 9.19 7.76
CA ARG A 65 49.40 8.34 8.48
C ARG A 65 48.24 9.15 9.05
N GLY A 66 48.50 10.34 9.61
CA GLY A 66 47.45 11.22 10.14
C GLY A 66 46.47 11.65 9.07
N TRP A 67 46.96 12.18 7.94
CA TRP A 67 46.08 12.62 6.84
C TRP A 67 45.39 11.46 6.12
N THR A 68 46.04 10.30 5.99
CA THR A 68 45.39 9.09 5.47
C THR A 68 44.25 8.65 6.37
N LEU A 69 44.46 8.62 7.70
CA LEU A 69 43.42 8.27 8.66
C LEU A 69 42.26 9.28 8.63
N VAL A 70 42.55 10.57 8.48
CA VAL A 70 41.50 11.61 8.32
C VAL A 70 40.71 11.38 7.04
N ALA A 71 41.36 11.09 5.91
CA ALA A 71 40.67 10.83 4.64
C ALA A 71 39.78 9.58 4.71
N ILE A 72 40.32 8.46 5.21
CA ILE A 72 39.58 7.21 5.38
C ILE A 72 38.43 7.40 6.38
N GLY A 73 38.70 8.02 7.52
CA GLY A 73 37.68 8.32 8.54
C GLY A 73 36.55 9.18 8.00
N ALA A 74 36.86 10.20 7.20
CA ALA A 74 35.85 11.05 6.57
C ALA A 74 34.97 10.28 5.57
N VAL A 75 35.57 9.39 4.76
CA VAL A 75 34.82 8.52 3.82
C VAL A 75 33.94 7.53 4.58
N LEU A 76 34.47 6.86 5.61
CA LEU A 76 33.69 5.95 6.44
C LEU A 76 32.55 6.67 7.17
N ALA A 77 32.79 7.88 7.66
CA ALA A 77 31.76 8.72 8.25
C ALA A 77 30.68 9.12 7.23
N LEU A 78 31.05 9.42 5.98
CA LEU A 78 30.07 9.67 4.90
C LEU A 78 29.22 8.42 4.64
N ILE A 79 29.83 7.24 4.57
CA ILE A 79 29.11 5.97 4.39
C ILE A 79 28.16 5.72 5.57
N ALA A 80 28.65 5.90 6.80
CA ALA A 80 27.86 5.76 8.02
C ALA A 80 26.75 6.81 8.13
N LEU A 81 26.89 7.96 7.48
CA LEU A 81 25.84 8.97 7.39
C LEU A 81 24.79 8.61 6.31
N VAL A 82 25.19 7.92 5.25
CA VAL A 82 24.32 7.57 4.11
C VAL A 82 23.46 6.33 4.37
N LEU A 83 24.01 5.30 5.02
CA LEU A 83 23.35 3.99 5.14
C LEU A 83 22.17 3.92 6.14
N PRO A 84 22.25 4.48 7.36
CA PRO A 84 21.20 4.31 8.36
C PRO A 84 19.87 4.95 7.92
N GLY A 85 18.79 4.18 8.05
CA GLY A 85 17.44 4.62 7.69
C GLY A 85 17.20 4.75 6.18
N PHE A 86 18.14 4.31 5.34
CA PHE A 86 17.99 4.50 3.90
C PHE A 86 16.76 3.76 3.35
N GLY A 87 15.78 4.53 2.87
CA GLY A 87 14.57 4.01 2.27
C GLY A 87 13.66 3.27 3.25
N ASP A 88 13.76 3.52 4.55
CA ASP A 88 12.84 2.97 5.55
C ASP A 88 11.75 4.02 5.88
N PRO A 89 10.46 3.75 5.61
CA PRO A 89 9.39 4.71 5.88
C PRO A 89 9.20 5.01 7.38
N PHE A 90 9.67 4.16 8.29
CA PHE A 90 9.56 4.37 9.74
C PHE A 90 10.76 5.13 10.32
N SER A 91 11.84 5.30 9.56
CA SER A 91 13.05 5.92 10.05
C SER A 91 13.02 7.44 9.86
N THR A 92 13.22 8.20 10.93
CA THR A 92 13.44 9.66 10.86
C THR A 92 14.71 10.03 10.10
N LEU A 93 15.63 9.07 9.89
CA LEU A 93 16.85 9.24 9.11
C LEU A 93 16.66 8.95 7.61
N ALA A 94 15.46 8.58 7.17
CA ALA A 94 15.18 8.41 5.75
C ALA A 94 15.39 9.72 4.96
N THR A 95 15.03 10.86 5.57
CA THR A 95 15.39 12.17 5.03
C THR A 95 16.23 12.95 6.03
N HIS A 96 17.40 13.42 5.60
CA HIS A 96 18.28 14.12 6.50
C HIS A 96 17.83 15.58 6.69
N PRO A 97 17.93 16.13 7.93
CA PRO A 97 17.61 17.52 8.18
C PRO A 97 18.57 18.45 7.43
N ARG A 98 18.14 19.70 7.14
CA ARG A 98 18.92 20.65 6.32
C ARG A 98 20.31 20.95 6.88
N TRP A 99 20.52 20.89 8.20
CA TRP A 99 21.83 21.10 8.80
C TRP A 99 22.84 20.00 8.42
N ALA A 100 22.37 18.79 8.09
CA ALA A 100 23.23 17.70 7.66
C ALA A 100 23.95 18.03 6.34
N LEU A 101 23.44 18.96 5.54
CA LEU A 101 24.14 19.51 4.38
C LEU A 101 25.54 20.01 4.73
N GLY A 102 25.67 20.73 5.85
CA GLY A 102 26.96 21.23 6.34
C GLY A 102 27.89 20.08 6.73
N LEU A 103 27.35 19.02 7.34
CA LEU A 103 28.11 17.83 7.69
C LEU A 103 28.63 17.09 6.43
N PHE A 104 27.78 16.91 5.41
CA PHE A 104 28.22 16.35 4.11
C PHE A 104 29.34 17.19 3.48
N ALA A 105 29.18 18.52 3.46
CA ALA A 105 30.19 19.42 2.90
C ALA A 105 31.53 19.33 3.66
N VAL A 106 31.50 19.31 5.00
CA VAL A 106 32.70 19.18 5.83
C VAL A 106 33.38 17.83 5.62
N LEU A 107 32.63 16.72 5.61
CA LEU A 107 33.22 15.40 5.43
C LEU A 107 33.82 15.22 4.03
N VAL A 108 33.15 15.74 2.99
CA VAL A 108 33.71 15.79 1.63
C VAL A 108 34.97 16.66 1.60
N ALA A 109 34.97 17.82 2.26
CA ALA A 109 36.16 18.66 2.35
C ALA A 109 37.33 17.92 3.01
N LEU A 110 37.09 17.21 4.12
CA LEU A 110 38.11 16.42 4.82
C LEU A 110 38.64 15.26 3.95
N ALA A 111 37.76 14.57 3.22
CA ALA A 111 38.17 13.52 2.28
C ALA A 111 39.03 14.09 1.14
N VAL A 112 38.58 15.17 0.49
CA VAL A 112 39.27 15.82 -0.64
C VAL A 112 40.55 16.55 -0.20
N LEU A 113 40.64 17.02 1.04
CA LEU A 113 41.87 17.62 1.58
C LEU A 113 42.87 16.55 2.04
N GLY A 114 42.35 15.50 2.70
CA GLY A 114 43.15 14.43 3.26
C GLY A 114 43.78 13.56 2.18
N ALA A 115 43.04 13.20 1.12
CA ALA A 115 43.54 12.31 0.08
C ALA A 115 44.78 12.87 -0.66
N PRO A 116 44.80 14.12 -1.16
CA PRO A 116 46.00 14.69 -1.78
C PRO A 116 47.14 14.88 -0.80
N ARG A 117 46.89 15.14 0.49
CA ARG A 117 47.96 15.22 1.50
C ARG A 117 48.56 13.84 1.80
N ALA A 118 47.72 12.82 1.88
CA ALA A 118 48.16 11.44 1.97
C ALA A 118 48.99 11.05 0.75
N LEU A 119 48.51 11.37 -0.45
CA LEU A 119 49.21 11.09 -1.72
C LEU A 119 50.49 11.90 -1.87
N ALA A 120 50.51 13.20 -1.54
CA ALA A 120 51.71 14.03 -1.61
C ALA A 120 52.80 13.54 -0.63
N ALA A 121 52.41 12.98 0.51
CA ALA A 121 53.37 12.36 1.42
C ALA A 121 53.91 11.02 0.89
N HIS A 122 53.19 10.35 -0.02
CA HIS A 122 53.74 9.23 -0.79
C HIS A 122 54.60 9.74 -1.95
N GLY A 123 54.21 10.84 -2.62
CA GLY A 123 54.96 11.47 -3.72
C GLY A 123 56.23 12.19 -3.29
N ALA A 124 56.48 12.38 -1.99
CA ALA A 124 57.82 12.67 -1.49
C ALA A 124 58.83 11.53 -1.80
N ARG A 125 58.34 10.35 -2.21
CA ARG A 125 59.13 9.26 -2.80
C ARG A 125 59.40 9.44 -4.30
N ASP A 126 58.73 10.39 -4.96
CA ASP A 126 58.88 10.65 -6.40
C ASP A 126 59.96 11.73 -6.68
N LEU A 127 60.61 12.25 -5.63
CA LEU A 127 61.85 13.00 -5.82
C LEU A 127 62.92 12.01 -6.34
N PRO A 128 63.73 12.41 -7.34
CA PRO A 128 64.77 11.53 -7.87
C PRO A 128 65.92 11.31 -6.86
N PHE A 129 65.92 12.04 -5.75
CA PHE A 129 66.81 11.87 -4.62
C PHE A 129 65.98 11.64 -3.36
N ARG A 130 66.60 11.04 -2.34
CA ARG A 130 65.95 10.83 -1.05
C ARG A 130 65.77 12.18 -0.33
N ALA A 131 64.56 12.50 0.13
CA ALA A 131 64.32 13.77 0.82
C ALA A 131 65.11 13.85 2.14
N GLY A 132 65.86 14.93 2.36
CA GLY A 132 66.71 15.09 3.55
C GLY A 132 67.54 16.36 3.58
N VAL A 133 68.34 16.52 4.63
CA VAL A 133 69.38 17.54 4.73
C VAL A 133 70.73 16.84 4.62
N TYR A 134 71.58 17.33 3.73
CA TYR A 134 72.86 16.75 3.37
C TYR A 134 73.97 17.77 3.63
N VAL A 135 75.05 17.35 4.26
CA VAL A 135 76.25 18.17 4.45
C VAL A 135 77.32 17.63 3.53
N PHE A 136 77.61 18.33 2.46
CA PHE A 136 78.71 18.05 1.54
C PHE A 136 79.97 18.81 1.97
N PRO A 137 81.14 18.49 1.40
CA PRO A 137 82.39 19.16 1.77
C PRO A 137 82.40 20.68 1.56
N SER A 138 81.63 21.20 0.60
CA SER A 138 81.53 22.65 0.31
C SER A 138 80.33 23.33 0.96
N GLU A 139 79.20 22.63 1.06
CA GLU A 139 77.91 23.23 1.40
C GLU A 139 76.96 22.25 2.11
N LEU A 140 76.04 22.80 2.89
CA LEU A 140 74.88 22.09 3.41
C LEU A 140 73.70 22.32 2.45
N VAL A 141 73.13 21.24 1.93
CA VAL A 141 71.94 21.27 1.07
C VAL A 141 70.74 20.70 1.82
N ASP A 142 69.77 21.55 2.12
CA ASP A 142 68.45 21.14 2.59
C ASP A 142 67.56 20.81 1.39
N ALA A 143 67.47 19.52 1.12
CA ALA A 143 66.74 18.88 0.02
C ALA A 143 65.49 18.15 0.53
N ARG A 144 64.82 18.71 1.55
CA ARG A 144 63.54 18.15 2.06
C ARG A 144 62.35 18.41 1.12
N THR A 145 62.51 19.35 0.19
CA THR A 145 61.53 19.73 -0.84
C THR A 145 62.22 19.79 -2.21
N PRO A 146 61.49 19.86 -3.34
CA PRO A 146 62.13 20.03 -4.66
C PRO A 146 62.90 21.34 -4.79
N THR A 147 62.60 22.32 -3.94
CA THR A 147 63.44 23.50 -3.80
C THR A 147 64.59 23.20 -2.84
N LEU A 148 65.81 23.26 -3.35
CA LEU A 148 67.05 23.10 -2.60
C LEU A 148 67.39 24.42 -1.90
N TRP A 149 67.63 24.35 -0.61
CA TRP A 149 68.21 25.45 0.16
C TRP A 149 69.67 25.14 0.42
N ILE A 150 70.53 26.00 -0.09
CA ILE A 150 71.97 25.77 -0.12
C ILE A 150 72.61 26.75 0.87
N HIS A 151 73.33 26.21 1.83
CA HIS A 151 73.98 26.92 2.92
C HIS A 151 75.49 26.66 2.84
N PRO A 152 76.29 27.66 2.42
CA PRO A 152 77.75 27.48 2.32
C PRO A 152 78.35 27.14 3.68
N LEU A 153 79.30 26.21 3.74
CA LEU A 153 79.97 25.88 5.01
C LEU A 153 80.82 27.04 5.56
N GLY A 154 81.19 28.01 4.72
CA GLY A 154 81.82 29.26 5.16
C GLY A 154 80.92 30.10 6.09
N GLU A 155 79.60 29.92 6.04
CA GLU A 155 78.65 30.59 6.95
C GLU A 155 78.44 29.86 8.29
N LEU A 156 79.12 28.73 8.50
CA LEU A 156 79.00 27.93 9.71
C LEU A 156 79.61 28.67 10.90
N ARG A 157 78.76 29.02 11.87
CA ARG A 157 79.13 29.79 13.07
C ARG A 157 79.62 28.90 14.19
N SER A 158 78.89 27.81 14.47
CA SER A 158 79.24 26.87 15.53
C SER A 158 78.72 25.47 15.22
N ILE A 159 79.42 24.49 15.79
CA ILE A 159 79.04 23.08 15.77
C ILE A 159 78.84 22.68 17.22
N GLU A 160 77.63 22.27 17.58
CA GLU A 160 77.32 21.73 18.90
C GLU A 160 77.21 20.21 18.81
N THR A 161 78.01 19.51 19.60
CA THR A 161 77.98 18.05 19.73
C THR A 161 77.23 17.66 21.01
N GLY A 162 76.10 17.00 20.84
CA GLY A 162 75.42 16.25 21.90
C GLY A 162 75.79 14.76 21.84
N ALA A 163 75.30 13.98 22.82
CA ALA A 163 75.65 12.55 22.94
C ALA A 163 75.36 11.71 21.68
N ARG A 164 74.30 12.05 20.91
CA ARG A 164 73.90 11.38 19.66
C ARG A 164 73.39 12.34 18.60
N THR A 165 73.70 13.63 18.75
CA THR A 165 73.16 14.68 17.88
C THR A 165 74.22 15.72 17.57
N ILE A 166 74.44 16.03 16.30
CA ILE A 166 75.26 17.16 15.88
C ILE A 166 74.32 18.28 15.44
N ARG A 167 74.52 19.49 15.96
CA ARG A 167 73.80 20.69 15.50
C ARG A 167 74.77 21.66 14.84
N LEU A 168 74.45 22.03 13.60
CA LEU A 168 75.19 23.02 12.82
C LEU A 168 74.43 24.33 12.83
N HIS A 169 75.06 25.42 13.30
CA HIS A 169 74.47 26.76 13.38
C HIS A 169 75.08 27.67 12.33
N PHE A 170 74.24 28.31 11.51
CA PHE A 170 74.68 29.18 10.40
C PHE A 170 74.45 30.67 10.72
N ARG A 171 75.14 31.56 9.99
CA ARG A 171 75.13 33.03 10.18
C ARG A 171 73.74 33.70 10.06
N GLY A 172 72.74 32.99 9.53
CA GLY A 172 71.33 33.43 9.45
C GLY A 172 70.41 32.93 10.59
N GLY A 173 70.95 32.39 11.69
CA GLY A 173 70.17 31.88 12.82
C GLY A 173 69.45 30.55 12.56
N ARG A 174 69.70 29.92 11.40
CA ARG A 174 69.22 28.57 11.09
C ARG A 174 70.14 27.53 11.75
N ALA A 175 69.52 26.50 12.29
CA ALA A 175 70.21 25.37 12.87
C ALA A 175 69.71 24.06 12.24
N TYR A 176 70.64 23.15 11.96
CA TYR A 176 70.33 21.82 11.41
C TYR A 176 70.84 20.76 12.38
N ALA A 177 69.97 19.83 12.75
CA ALA A 177 70.28 18.73 13.66
C ALA A 177 70.40 17.40 12.91
N PHE A 178 71.44 16.65 13.22
CA PHE A 178 71.73 15.34 12.64
C PHE A 178 71.82 14.31 13.76
N ASP A 179 70.99 13.27 13.67
CA ASP A 179 71.04 12.13 14.60
C ASP A 179 72.19 11.19 14.16
N VAL A 180 73.13 10.90 15.05
CA VAL A 180 74.29 10.05 14.79
C VAL A 180 74.22 8.80 15.68
N PRO A 181 74.44 7.58 15.15
CA PRO A 181 74.30 6.36 15.93
C PRO A 181 75.28 6.27 17.10
N GLU A 182 76.53 6.70 16.91
CA GLU A 182 77.63 6.57 17.87
C GLU A 182 78.40 7.88 18.04
N LEU A 183 78.97 8.10 19.23
CA LEU A 183 79.70 9.32 19.57
C LEU A 183 81.00 9.47 18.75
N GLU A 184 81.76 8.38 18.55
CA GLU A 184 82.99 8.40 17.74
C GLU A 184 82.71 8.74 16.26
N THR A 185 81.55 8.30 15.74
CA THR A 185 81.08 8.70 14.41
C THR A 185 80.75 10.21 14.39
N ALA A 186 80.23 10.75 15.49
CA ALA A 186 79.93 12.17 15.57
C ALA A 186 81.20 13.02 15.58
N GLU A 187 82.21 12.64 16.36
CA GLU A 187 83.50 13.33 16.41
C GLU A 187 84.24 13.26 15.07
N SER A 188 84.27 12.09 14.43
CA SER A 188 84.91 11.93 13.12
C SER A 188 84.21 12.74 12.03
N ALA A 189 82.87 12.83 12.05
CA ALA A 189 82.12 13.65 11.11
C ALA A 189 82.36 15.15 11.34
N VAL A 190 82.40 15.61 12.60
CA VAL A 190 82.76 17.00 12.92
C VAL A 190 84.16 17.34 12.43
N ALA A 191 85.13 16.45 12.66
CA ALA A 191 86.49 16.62 12.16
C ALA A 191 86.57 16.65 10.62
N GLN A 192 85.70 15.91 9.92
CA GLN A 192 85.60 15.98 8.45
C GLN A 192 84.99 17.30 7.99
N VAL A 193 83.94 17.80 8.63
CA VAL A 193 83.33 19.10 8.31
C VAL A 193 84.33 20.24 8.52
N LEU A 194 85.08 20.23 9.63
CA LEU A 194 86.11 21.23 9.92
C LEU A 194 87.25 21.18 8.91
N ARG A 195 87.75 19.99 8.57
CA ARG A 195 88.78 19.82 7.53
C ARG A 195 88.29 20.29 6.16
N ALA A 196 87.05 19.98 5.80
CA ALA A 196 86.48 20.42 4.54
C ALA A 196 86.35 21.95 4.48
N ARG A 197 85.92 22.59 5.57
CA ARG A 197 85.91 24.05 5.69
C ARG A 197 87.31 24.65 5.55
N GLU A 198 88.29 24.14 6.28
CA GLU A 198 89.67 24.63 6.21
C GLU A 198 90.27 24.46 4.81
N ALA A 199 89.97 23.34 4.14
CA ALA A 199 90.38 23.12 2.75
C ALA A 199 89.76 24.11 1.75
N LEU A 200 88.52 24.58 1.99
CA LEU A 200 87.92 25.64 1.17
C LEU A 200 88.57 27.00 1.43
N GLU A 201 88.95 27.28 2.68
CA GLU A 201 89.64 28.53 3.06
C GLU A 201 91.08 28.56 2.48
N GLN A 202 91.76 27.42 2.37
CA GLN A 202 93.14 27.29 1.89
C GLN A 202 93.26 27.03 0.37
N GLY A 203 92.29 26.33 -0.22
CA GLY A 203 92.38 25.69 -1.54
C GLY A 203 92.15 26.56 -2.77
N GLY A 204 92.31 27.88 -2.66
CA GLY A 204 92.16 28.92 -3.69
C GLY A 204 91.68 28.51 -5.10
N ASP A 205 90.52 29.03 -5.49
CA ASP A 205 89.93 29.25 -6.84
C ASP A 205 90.09 28.22 -7.98
N ALA A 206 90.72 27.06 -7.78
CA ALA A 206 90.92 26.08 -8.85
C ALA A 206 89.58 25.46 -9.27
N PRO A 207 89.04 25.75 -10.48
CA PRO A 207 87.71 25.31 -10.90
C PRO A 207 87.57 23.79 -10.98
N SER A 208 88.69 23.09 -11.20
CA SER A 208 88.76 21.63 -11.24
C SER A 208 88.55 20.97 -9.87
N LEU A 209 88.90 21.65 -8.77
CA LEU A 209 88.69 21.16 -7.41
C LEU A 209 87.26 21.40 -6.93
N LEU A 210 86.63 22.51 -7.34
CA LEU A 210 85.22 22.81 -7.03
C LEU A 210 84.28 21.71 -7.51
N GLY A 211 84.57 21.17 -8.70
CA GLY A 211 83.90 19.98 -9.20
C GLY A 211 83.91 18.86 -8.14
N LEU A 212 85.03 18.52 -7.52
CA LEU A 212 85.09 17.38 -6.58
C LEU A 212 84.41 17.61 -5.23
N VAL A 213 84.17 18.85 -4.83
CA VAL A 213 83.67 19.21 -3.49
C VAL A 213 82.24 19.75 -3.47
N ASP A 214 81.75 20.28 -4.59
CA ASP A 214 80.41 20.86 -4.74
C ASP A 214 79.53 19.99 -5.66
N PRO A 215 78.48 19.33 -5.11
CA PRO A 215 77.58 18.50 -5.91
C PRO A 215 76.72 19.33 -6.89
N LEU A 216 76.60 20.64 -6.66
CA LEU A 216 75.83 21.59 -7.45
C LEU A 216 76.68 22.44 -8.40
N PHE A 217 77.98 22.15 -8.50
CA PHE A 217 78.88 22.83 -9.45
C PHE A 217 78.45 22.56 -10.89
N GLU A 218 78.24 23.65 -11.64
CA GLU A 218 77.92 23.59 -13.06
C GLU A 218 79.21 23.56 -13.88
N PRO A 219 79.55 22.44 -14.56
CA PRO A 219 80.74 22.39 -15.39
C PRO A 219 80.56 23.33 -16.61
N THR A 220 81.60 24.12 -16.90
CA THR A 220 81.62 25.06 -18.05
C THR A 220 81.50 24.35 -19.39
N GLU A 221 81.92 23.08 -19.46
CA GLU A 221 81.80 22.21 -20.62
C GLU A 221 80.81 21.08 -20.30
N GLY A 222 79.67 21.07 -20.98
CA GLY A 222 78.67 20.02 -20.83
C GLY A 222 79.21 18.66 -21.31
N PRO A 223 78.85 17.55 -20.65
CA PRO A 223 79.27 16.22 -21.08
C PRO A 223 78.70 15.91 -22.49
N PRO A 224 79.49 15.29 -23.38
CA PRO A 224 79.13 15.11 -24.79
C PRO A 224 77.92 14.19 -25.04
N ILE A 225 77.39 13.51 -24.02
CA ILE A 225 76.31 12.51 -24.12
C ILE A 225 75.26 12.65 -22.99
N ALA A 226 74.99 13.85 -22.49
CA ALA A 226 73.87 14.02 -21.54
C ALA A 226 72.50 14.04 -22.23
N LEU A 227 71.53 13.32 -21.65
CA LEU A 227 70.11 13.47 -21.98
C LEU A 227 69.71 14.94 -21.78
N ALA A 228 69.22 15.60 -22.83
CA ALA A 228 69.05 17.06 -22.82
C ALA A 228 67.90 17.58 -21.94
N ALA A 229 66.98 16.71 -21.49
CA ALA A 229 65.77 17.14 -20.79
C ALA A 229 65.96 17.11 -19.25
N PRO A 230 65.90 18.27 -18.56
CA PRO A 230 65.91 18.30 -17.10
C PRO A 230 64.67 17.60 -16.52
N PHE A 231 64.79 17.02 -15.33
CA PHE A 231 63.67 16.47 -14.58
C PHE A 231 62.68 17.58 -14.24
N ARG A 232 61.58 17.66 -14.99
CA ARG A 232 60.49 18.60 -14.69
C ARG A 232 59.51 17.96 -13.73
N VAL A 233 59.63 18.29 -12.44
CA VAL A 233 58.59 17.97 -11.45
C VAL A 233 57.39 18.90 -11.71
N ARG A 234 56.50 18.50 -12.64
CA ARG A 234 55.22 19.19 -12.83
C ARG A 234 54.31 18.86 -11.66
N TRP A 235 54.32 19.72 -10.65
CA TRP A 235 53.25 19.73 -9.66
C TRP A 235 51.92 19.87 -10.38
N SER A 236 51.01 18.92 -10.16
CA SER A 236 49.67 19.05 -10.72
C SER A 236 49.03 20.33 -10.17
N PHE A 237 48.32 21.06 -11.03
CA PHE A 237 47.62 22.30 -10.68
C PHE A 237 46.78 22.16 -9.40
N TRP A 238 46.22 20.96 -9.16
CA TRP A 238 45.43 20.61 -8.00
C TRP A 238 46.21 20.70 -6.68
N VAL A 239 47.51 20.41 -6.66
CA VAL A 239 48.35 20.52 -5.45
C VAL A 239 48.62 21.99 -5.11
N GLN A 240 48.89 22.82 -6.11
CA GLN A 240 49.15 24.25 -5.93
C GLN A 240 47.90 25.01 -5.47
N ARG A 241 46.74 24.68 -6.04
CA ARG A 241 45.44 25.33 -5.73
C ARG A 241 44.59 24.53 -4.73
N ARG A 242 45.21 23.66 -3.93
CA ARG A 242 44.53 22.70 -3.03
C ARG A 242 43.41 23.32 -2.18
N ALA A 243 43.62 24.50 -1.60
CA ALA A 243 42.60 25.13 -0.76
C ALA A 243 41.35 25.52 -1.59
N GLY A 244 41.54 26.11 -2.76
CA GLY A 244 40.44 26.46 -3.66
C GLY A 244 39.73 25.22 -4.20
N VAL A 245 40.48 24.19 -4.56
CA VAL A 245 39.94 22.89 -4.99
C VAL A 245 39.09 22.25 -3.90
N THR A 246 39.60 22.17 -2.67
CA THR A 246 38.86 21.57 -1.54
C THR A 246 37.57 22.34 -1.27
N VAL A 247 37.62 23.67 -1.25
CA VAL A 247 36.43 24.51 -1.05
C VAL A 247 35.42 24.30 -2.18
N ALA A 248 35.87 24.33 -3.43
CA ALA A 248 35.00 24.09 -4.58
C ALA A 248 34.37 22.69 -4.55
N ALA A 249 35.16 21.65 -4.27
CA ALA A 249 34.67 20.29 -4.16
C ALA A 249 33.66 20.15 -3.00
N ALA A 250 33.91 20.75 -1.85
CA ALA A 250 32.99 20.73 -0.71
C ALA A 250 31.66 21.43 -1.02
N LEU A 251 31.71 22.60 -1.67
CA LEU A 251 30.53 23.38 -2.04
C LEU A 251 29.71 22.75 -3.17
N ILE A 252 30.31 21.91 -4.02
CA ILE A 252 29.62 21.25 -5.13
C ILE A 252 29.19 19.82 -4.75
N LEU A 253 30.16 18.98 -4.39
CA LEU A 253 29.92 17.56 -4.14
C LEU A 253 29.19 17.31 -2.81
N GLY A 254 29.39 18.16 -1.79
CA GLY A 254 28.65 18.05 -0.52
C GLY A 254 27.14 18.18 -0.71
N PRO A 255 26.64 19.30 -1.28
CA PRO A 255 25.22 19.45 -1.61
C PRO A 255 24.70 18.42 -2.59
N LEU A 256 25.48 18.06 -3.62
CA LEU A 256 25.08 17.03 -4.57
C LEU A 256 24.88 15.67 -3.88
N ALA A 257 25.81 15.25 -3.01
CA ALA A 257 25.69 14.01 -2.26
C ALA A 257 24.50 14.01 -1.31
N PHE A 258 24.27 15.13 -0.61
CA PHE A 258 23.10 15.30 0.27
C PHE A 258 21.79 15.18 -0.51
N VAL A 259 21.62 15.96 -1.59
CA VAL A 259 20.39 15.97 -2.40
C VAL A 259 20.18 14.63 -3.07
N ALA A 260 21.24 14.01 -3.62
CA ALA A 260 21.17 12.69 -4.23
C ALA A 260 20.71 11.65 -3.20
N ARG A 261 21.36 11.58 -2.03
CA ARG A 261 20.94 10.64 -0.97
C ARG A 261 19.47 10.87 -0.62
N ASP A 262 19.08 12.08 -0.24
CA ASP A 262 17.73 12.36 0.26
C ASP A 262 16.68 12.04 -0.81
N THR A 263 16.98 12.33 -2.07
CA THR A 263 16.14 11.99 -3.23
C THR A 263 15.92 10.49 -3.37
N TYR A 264 17.00 9.71 -3.39
CA TYR A 264 16.91 8.27 -3.60
C TYR A 264 16.30 7.57 -2.37
N SER A 265 16.62 8.06 -1.18
CA SER A 265 16.08 7.53 0.07
C SER A 265 14.57 7.79 0.20
N ASP A 266 14.10 9.01 -0.08
CA ASP A 266 12.67 9.37 -0.07
C ASP A 266 11.87 8.53 -1.09
N ARG A 267 12.41 8.33 -2.29
CA ARG A 267 11.80 7.46 -3.31
C ARG A 267 11.72 6.01 -2.86
N ALA A 268 12.78 5.49 -2.26
CA ALA A 268 12.80 4.12 -1.76
C ALA A 268 11.83 3.92 -0.58
N ALA A 269 11.77 4.89 0.33
CA ALA A 269 10.82 4.88 1.45
C ALA A 269 9.37 4.92 0.96
N PHE A 270 9.07 5.81 0.00
CA PHE A 270 7.76 5.87 -0.64
C PHE A 270 7.39 4.56 -1.33
N ALA A 271 8.30 3.99 -2.12
CA ALA A 271 8.07 2.73 -2.83
C ALA A 271 7.77 1.58 -1.86
N LYS A 272 8.51 1.48 -0.74
CA LYS A 272 8.23 0.47 0.30
C LYS A 272 6.89 0.69 0.98
N ALA A 273 6.55 1.94 1.34
CA ALA A 273 5.26 2.26 1.96
C ALA A 273 4.08 1.96 1.02
N ALA A 274 4.21 2.31 -0.27
CA ALA A 274 3.19 2.06 -1.28
C ALA A 274 3.01 0.57 -1.60
N ALA A 275 4.10 -0.23 -1.59
CA ALA A 275 4.03 -1.66 -1.90
C ALA A 275 3.29 -2.48 -0.82
N GLY A 276 3.44 -2.12 0.46
CA GLY A 276 2.89 -2.92 1.56
C GLY A 276 1.39 -2.78 1.79
N SER A 277 0.73 -1.75 1.22
CA SER A 277 -0.65 -1.36 1.57
C SER A 277 -0.89 -1.22 3.09
N ASP A 278 0.17 -1.03 3.88
CA ASP A 278 0.10 -0.92 5.32
C ASP A 278 -0.20 0.54 5.70
N PRO A 279 -1.32 0.83 6.39
CA PRO A 279 -1.65 2.18 6.81
C PRO A 279 -0.61 2.76 7.78
N ALA A 280 0.08 1.93 8.58
CA ALA A 280 1.11 2.42 9.48
C ALA A 280 2.34 2.93 8.70
N ALA A 281 2.81 2.18 7.71
CA ALA A 281 3.91 2.61 6.84
C ALA A 281 3.58 3.88 6.03
N LEU A 282 2.35 3.99 5.50
CA LEU A 282 1.91 5.19 4.79
C LEU A 282 1.80 6.42 5.70
N ARG A 283 1.31 6.26 6.94
CA ARG A 283 1.29 7.35 7.93
C ARG A 283 2.69 7.78 8.33
N ALA A 284 3.58 6.82 8.63
CA ALA A 284 4.97 7.10 8.95
C ALA A 284 5.68 7.87 7.80
N TYR A 285 5.47 7.44 6.56
CA TYR A 285 5.97 8.18 5.40
C TYR A 285 5.31 9.57 5.26
N ALA A 286 4.01 9.71 5.50
CA ALA A 286 3.34 11.01 5.44
C ALA A 286 3.88 12.01 6.48
N ASP A 287 4.38 11.52 7.62
CA ASP A 287 4.91 12.36 8.69
C ASP A 287 6.38 12.76 8.50
N HIS A 288 7.17 11.94 7.81
CA HIS A 288 8.63 12.15 7.69
C HIS A 288 9.14 12.28 6.25
N GLY A 289 8.35 11.85 5.27
CA GLY A 289 8.65 11.95 3.85
C GLY A 289 8.62 13.39 3.33
N ARG A 290 9.00 13.58 2.07
CA ARG A 290 9.00 14.91 1.45
C ARG A 290 8.19 14.98 0.16
N ARG A 291 8.56 14.24 -0.88
CA ARG A 291 8.06 14.52 -2.23
C ARG A 291 6.66 13.97 -2.47
N HIS A 292 6.35 12.80 -1.93
CA HIS A 292 5.10 12.11 -2.19
C HIS A 292 4.08 12.29 -1.05
N VAL A 293 4.31 13.21 -0.11
CA VAL A 293 3.42 13.41 1.06
C VAL A 293 2.00 13.79 0.63
N ALA A 294 1.86 14.69 -0.34
CA ALA A 294 0.55 15.10 -0.86
C ALA A 294 -0.18 13.93 -1.55
N GLU A 295 0.54 13.10 -2.29
CA GLU A 295 0.00 11.90 -2.94
C GLU A 295 -0.43 10.85 -1.92
N VAL A 296 0.40 10.60 -0.90
CA VAL A 296 0.07 9.65 0.16
C VAL A 296 -1.15 10.10 0.95
N ARG A 297 -1.16 11.35 1.43
CA ARG A 297 -2.28 11.89 2.22
C ARG A 297 -3.57 12.06 1.41
N GLY A 298 -3.47 12.51 0.16
CA GLY A 298 -4.63 12.79 -0.67
C GLY A 298 -5.22 11.58 -1.39
N ARG A 299 -4.43 10.52 -1.61
CA ARG A 299 -4.84 9.37 -2.42
C ARG A 299 -4.56 8.03 -1.75
N LEU A 300 -3.31 7.69 -1.46
CA LEU A 300 -2.97 6.31 -1.08
C LEU A 300 -3.48 5.93 0.31
N LEU A 301 -3.34 6.80 1.30
CA LEU A 301 -3.79 6.53 2.66
C LEU A 301 -5.33 6.39 2.73
N PRO A 302 -6.13 7.30 2.15
CA PRO A 302 -7.56 7.10 2.06
C PRO A 302 -7.95 5.79 1.36
N LEU A 303 -7.27 5.39 0.28
CA LEU A 303 -7.60 4.16 -0.45
C LEU A 303 -7.38 2.90 0.39
N VAL A 304 -6.35 2.87 1.25
CA VAL A 304 -6.16 1.77 2.20
C VAL A 304 -7.30 1.73 3.22
N GLU A 305 -7.76 2.89 3.69
CA GLU A 305 -8.91 2.98 4.60
C GLU A 305 -10.21 2.54 3.91
N LEU A 306 -10.39 2.87 2.62
CA LEU A 306 -11.53 2.43 1.82
C LEU A 306 -11.62 0.89 1.75
N ARG A 307 -10.48 0.19 1.61
CA ARG A 307 -10.48 -1.29 1.54
C ARG A 307 -11.02 -1.96 2.80
N ALA A 308 -10.96 -1.28 3.95
CA ALA A 308 -11.54 -1.77 5.20
C ALA A 308 -13.06 -1.53 5.28
N LEU A 309 -13.63 -0.71 4.39
CA LEU A 309 -15.07 -0.46 4.32
C LEU A 309 -15.78 -1.52 3.50
N HIS A 310 -16.94 -1.95 3.98
CA HIS A 310 -17.78 -2.94 3.30
C HIS A 310 -19.22 -2.51 3.09
N ASP A 311 -19.64 -1.46 3.81
CA ASP A 311 -20.97 -0.90 3.75
C ASP A 311 -21.05 0.21 2.71
N THR A 312 -22.10 0.18 1.88
CA THR A 312 -22.30 1.15 0.79
C THR A 312 -22.41 2.57 1.32
N ALA A 313 -23.18 2.78 2.41
CA ALA A 313 -23.35 4.11 2.98
C ALA A 313 -22.04 4.66 3.58
N ALA A 314 -21.23 3.79 4.20
CA ALA A 314 -19.89 4.14 4.66
C ALA A 314 -18.95 4.52 3.50
N ILE A 315 -18.97 3.76 2.40
CA ILE A 315 -18.16 4.06 1.20
C ILE A 315 -18.59 5.39 0.57
N GLU A 316 -19.89 5.66 0.44
CA GLU A 316 -20.38 6.93 -0.14
C GLU A 316 -20.09 8.14 0.75
N ARG A 317 -20.13 7.97 2.08
CA ARG A 317 -19.66 9.01 3.01
C ARG A 317 -18.16 9.25 2.84
N TRP A 318 -17.37 8.18 2.80
CA TRP A 318 -15.93 8.26 2.58
C TRP A 318 -15.58 8.95 1.25
N MET A 319 -16.31 8.66 0.17
CA MET A 319 -16.10 9.28 -1.15
C MET A 319 -16.38 10.79 -1.14
N ARG A 320 -17.36 11.24 -0.35
CA ARG A 320 -17.63 12.68 -0.15
C ARG A 320 -16.52 13.37 0.64
N ASP A 321 -16.01 12.70 1.66
CA ASP A 321 -14.96 13.24 2.53
C ASP A 321 -13.59 13.26 1.82
N HIS A 322 -13.37 12.41 0.82
CA HIS A 322 -12.10 12.25 0.10
C HIS A 322 -12.24 12.39 -1.43
N PRO A 323 -12.58 13.58 -1.95
CA PRO A 323 -12.96 13.77 -3.36
C PRO A 323 -11.85 13.38 -4.36
N VAL A 324 -10.58 13.60 -4.02
CA VAL A 324 -9.44 13.24 -4.88
C VAL A 324 -9.27 11.72 -5.00
N ALA A 325 -9.38 10.99 -3.88
CA ALA A 325 -9.30 9.53 -3.86
C ALA A 325 -10.55 8.89 -4.47
N ALA A 326 -11.72 9.50 -4.29
CA ALA A 326 -13.00 9.06 -4.84
C ALA A 326 -13.04 9.04 -6.38
N ALA A 327 -12.24 9.87 -7.05
CA ALA A 327 -12.18 9.92 -8.51
C ALA A 327 -11.50 8.69 -9.15
N THR A 328 -10.80 7.88 -8.35
CA THR A 328 -10.07 6.71 -8.82
C THR A 328 -10.99 5.53 -9.16
N ASP A 329 -10.56 4.67 -10.08
CA ASP A 329 -11.35 3.50 -10.48
C ASP A 329 -11.51 2.49 -9.35
N GLU A 330 -10.50 2.36 -8.48
CA GLU A 330 -10.57 1.51 -7.28
C GLU A 330 -11.71 1.94 -6.34
N ALA A 331 -11.93 3.24 -6.16
CA ALA A 331 -13.05 3.73 -5.35
C ALA A 331 -14.41 3.39 -5.98
N LYS A 332 -14.52 3.53 -7.32
CA LYS A 332 -15.72 3.16 -8.07
C LYS A 332 -15.96 1.66 -8.07
N ASP A 333 -14.91 0.84 -8.13
CA ASP A 333 -14.97 -0.62 -8.04
C ASP A 333 -15.44 -1.06 -6.65
N ALA A 334 -14.90 -0.47 -5.58
CA ALA A 334 -15.30 -0.75 -4.21
C ALA A 334 -16.79 -0.41 -3.97
N ARG A 335 -17.26 0.75 -4.47
CA ARG A 335 -18.67 1.14 -4.44
C ARG A 335 -19.53 0.13 -5.20
N ARG A 336 -19.14 -0.24 -6.43
CA ARG A 336 -19.85 -1.25 -7.23
C ARG A 336 -19.93 -2.60 -6.50
N ALA A 337 -18.84 -3.10 -5.95
CA ALA A 337 -18.81 -4.36 -5.21
C ALA A 337 -19.67 -4.33 -3.93
N ALA A 338 -19.77 -3.17 -3.25
CA ALA A 338 -20.68 -3.00 -2.13
C ALA A 338 -22.14 -3.03 -2.58
N LEU A 339 -22.49 -2.32 -3.66
CA LEU A 339 -23.82 -2.35 -4.27
C LEU A 339 -24.22 -3.77 -4.72
N SER A 340 -23.31 -4.54 -5.33
CA SER A 340 -23.57 -5.93 -5.72
C SER A 340 -23.88 -6.81 -4.50
N ARG A 341 -23.17 -6.61 -3.38
CA ARG A 341 -23.41 -7.36 -2.12
C ARG A 341 -24.76 -6.99 -1.51
N ASP A 342 -25.12 -5.71 -1.52
CA ASP A 342 -26.41 -5.26 -1.01
C ASP A 342 -27.56 -5.79 -1.87
N ALA A 343 -27.43 -5.73 -3.20
CA ALA A 343 -28.38 -6.36 -4.13
C ALA A 343 -28.52 -7.87 -3.87
N ALA A 344 -27.42 -8.55 -3.51
CA ALA A 344 -27.45 -9.98 -3.22
C ALA A 344 -28.17 -10.36 -1.91
N ARG A 345 -28.31 -9.42 -0.97
CA ARG A 345 -29.04 -9.60 0.29
C ARG A 345 -30.56 -9.36 0.14
N LEU A 346 -31.00 -8.76 -0.97
CA LEU A 346 -32.42 -8.49 -1.20
C LEU A 346 -33.20 -9.80 -1.39
N SER A 347 -34.25 -9.97 -0.61
CA SER A 347 -35.09 -11.18 -0.59
C SER A 347 -36.53 -10.94 -1.01
N THR A 348 -36.97 -9.68 -1.18
CA THR A 348 -38.35 -9.33 -1.51
C THR A 348 -38.43 -8.45 -2.77
N LEU A 349 -39.52 -8.58 -3.54
CA LEU A 349 -39.70 -7.79 -4.75
C LEU A 349 -39.80 -6.28 -4.44
N ALA A 350 -40.46 -5.92 -3.34
CA ALA A 350 -40.55 -4.53 -2.89
C ALA A 350 -39.17 -3.94 -2.59
N ALA A 351 -38.30 -4.69 -1.90
CA ALA A 351 -36.93 -4.26 -1.63
C ALA A 351 -36.10 -4.15 -2.91
N ILE A 352 -36.25 -5.10 -3.85
CA ILE A 352 -35.57 -5.03 -5.15
C ILE A 352 -36.01 -3.82 -5.96
N ARG A 353 -37.32 -3.52 -6.02
CA ARG A 353 -37.84 -2.33 -6.73
C ARG A 353 -37.41 -1.02 -6.08
N ALA A 354 -37.47 -0.94 -4.74
CA ALA A 354 -37.01 0.24 -4.01
C ALA A 354 -35.51 0.47 -4.24
N TYR A 355 -34.71 -0.60 -4.22
CA TYR A 355 -33.28 -0.56 -4.51
C TYR A 355 -33.00 -0.14 -5.96
N ALA A 356 -33.73 -0.69 -6.94
CA ALA A 356 -33.60 -0.30 -8.35
C ALA A 356 -33.94 1.17 -8.60
N ALA A 357 -34.96 1.70 -7.90
CA ALA A 357 -35.33 3.11 -7.99
C ALA A 357 -34.27 4.02 -7.36
N ALA A 358 -33.68 3.63 -6.23
CA ALA A 358 -32.64 4.40 -5.55
C ALA A 358 -31.31 4.46 -6.35
N HIS A 359 -31.01 3.41 -7.12
CA HIS A 359 -29.76 3.25 -7.88
C HIS A 359 -29.96 3.37 -9.40
N ALA A 360 -31.03 4.04 -9.84
CA ALA A 360 -31.30 4.28 -11.25
C ALA A 360 -30.20 5.17 -11.85
N GLY A 361 -29.31 4.57 -12.66
CA GLY A 361 -28.19 5.27 -13.31
C GLY A 361 -26.79 4.96 -12.77
N ASP A 362 -26.66 4.09 -11.75
CA ASP A 362 -25.35 3.67 -11.20
C ASP A 362 -24.56 2.71 -12.12
N GLY A 363 -25.09 2.41 -13.33
CA GLY A 363 -24.42 1.70 -14.41
C GLY A 363 -24.95 0.29 -14.69
N PRO A 364 -24.51 -0.32 -15.81
CA PRO A 364 -25.07 -1.58 -16.31
C PRO A 364 -24.81 -2.79 -15.39
N GLN A 365 -23.76 -2.75 -14.56
CA GLN A 365 -23.47 -3.83 -13.62
C GLN A 365 -24.50 -3.89 -12.49
N VAL A 366 -24.92 -2.74 -11.95
CA VAL A 366 -25.94 -2.70 -10.90
C VAL A 366 -27.29 -3.19 -11.45
N GLU A 367 -27.62 -2.84 -12.69
CA GLU A 367 -28.80 -3.37 -13.39
C GLU A 367 -28.72 -4.90 -13.59
N ALA A 368 -27.54 -5.44 -13.92
CA ALA A 368 -27.32 -6.87 -14.01
C ALA A 368 -27.50 -7.57 -12.65
N ASP A 369 -26.99 -6.99 -11.57
CA ASP A 369 -27.13 -7.53 -10.20
C ASP A 369 -28.58 -7.49 -9.71
N ILE A 370 -29.32 -6.42 -10.03
CA ILE A 370 -30.77 -6.33 -9.81
C ILE A 370 -31.51 -7.42 -10.58
N THR A 371 -31.14 -7.63 -11.86
CA THR A 371 -31.73 -8.68 -12.70
C THR A 371 -31.44 -10.08 -12.17
N GLU A 372 -30.22 -10.32 -11.65
CA GLU A 372 -29.84 -11.55 -10.95
C GLU A 372 -30.64 -11.74 -9.66
N ALA A 373 -30.85 -10.68 -8.87
CA ALA A 373 -31.69 -10.74 -7.67
C ALA A 373 -33.14 -11.10 -8.02
N LEU A 374 -33.71 -10.50 -9.07
CA LEU A 374 -35.04 -10.83 -9.60
C LEU A 374 -35.10 -12.29 -10.05
N ARG A 375 -34.10 -12.77 -10.79
CA ARG A 375 -34.04 -14.15 -11.26
C ARG A 375 -33.91 -15.14 -10.11
N ARG A 376 -33.11 -14.86 -9.07
CA ARG A 376 -33.03 -15.69 -7.86
C ARG A 376 -34.34 -15.70 -7.07
N LEU A 377 -35.04 -14.57 -7.00
CA LEU A 377 -36.36 -14.52 -6.39
C LEU A 377 -37.35 -15.36 -7.20
N HIS A 378 -37.37 -15.19 -8.53
CA HIS A 378 -38.21 -15.96 -9.43
C HIS A 378 -37.92 -17.47 -9.33
N ALA A 379 -36.66 -17.89 -9.38
CA ALA A 379 -36.26 -19.28 -9.23
C ALA A 379 -36.66 -19.89 -7.88
N ARG A 380 -36.56 -19.12 -6.78
CA ARG A 380 -37.06 -19.56 -5.47
C ARG A 380 -38.56 -19.79 -5.50
N VAL A 381 -39.31 -18.89 -6.15
CA VAL A 381 -40.77 -18.99 -6.31
C VAL A 381 -41.17 -20.14 -7.25
N THR A 382 -40.46 -20.37 -8.36
CA THR A 382 -40.79 -21.40 -9.37
C THR A 382 -40.24 -22.78 -9.06
N SER A 383 -39.29 -22.92 -8.12
CA SER A 383 -38.82 -24.23 -7.65
C SER A 383 -39.88 -25.04 -6.88
N SER A 384 -41.02 -24.44 -6.54
CA SER A 384 -42.25 -25.10 -6.09
C SER A 384 -43.04 -25.60 -7.33
N ARG A 385 -43.15 -26.92 -7.50
CA ARG A 385 -43.26 -27.60 -8.81
C ARG A 385 -44.57 -27.42 -9.60
N VAL A 386 -45.67 -26.89 -9.06
CA VAL A 386 -46.92 -26.71 -9.84
C VAL A 386 -47.60 -25.33 -9.62
N GLY A 387 -46.97 -24.41 -8.87
CA GLY A 387 -47.53 -23.07 -8.57
C GLY A 387 -47.17 -22.00 -9.61
N SER A 388 -46.33 -22.33 -10.59
CA SER A 388 -45.64 -21.36 -11.45
C SER A 388 -46.57 -20.50 -12.29
N VAL A 389 -47.62 -21.04 -12.92
CA VAL A 389 -48.44 -20.27 -13.87
C VAL A 389 -49.33 -19.23 -13.16
N ALA A 390 -49.99 -19.63 -12.08
CA ALA A 390 -50.86 -18.73 -11.33
C ALA A 390 -50.06 -17.65 -10.60
N ILE A 391 -48.89 -18.02 -10.06
CA ILE A 391 -47.99 -17.08 -9.39
C ILE A 391 -47.28 -16.17 -10.39
N GLU A 392 -46.87 -16.66 -11.57
CA GLU A 392 -46.31 -15.83 -12.65
C GLU A 392 -47.32 -14.80 -13.17
N GLN A 393 -48.58 -15.20 -13.36
CA GLN A 393 -49.64 -14.28 -13.76
C GLN A 393 -49.93 -13.24 -12.67
N LEU A 394 -49.81 -13.62 -11.39
CA LEU A 394 -50.01 -12.70 -10.27
C LEU A 394 -48.82 -11.74 -10.11
N LEU A 395 -47.58 -12.23 -10.19
CA LEU A 395 -46.34 -11.42 -10.13
C LEU A 395 -46.14 -10.55 -11.38
N GLY A 396 -46.66 -10.96 -12.54
CA GLY A 396 -46.64 -10.21 -13.78
C GLY A 396 -47.56 -8.99 -13.77
N GLN A 397 -48.48 -8.88 -12.80
CA GLN A 397 -49.28 -7.68 -12.63
C GLN A 397 -48.47 -6.58 -11.91
N PRO A 398 -48.33 -5.39 -12.51
CA PRO A 398 -47.45 -4.33 -11.98
C PRO A 398 -47.79 -3.90 -10.54
N SER A 399 -49.04 -4.09 -10.12
CA SER A 399 -49.63 -3.73 -8.82
C SER A 399 -49.68 -4.86 -7.78
N ALA A 400 -49.41 -6.11 -8.11
CA ALA A 400 -49.68 -7.23 -7.19
C ALA A 400 -48.85 -7.23 -5.90
N CYS A 401 -47.67 -6.60 -5.91
CA CYS A 401 -46.88 -6.42 -4.70
C CYS A 401 -47.15 -5.04 -4.09
N GLY A 402 -48.08 -5.02 -3.12
CA GLY A 402 -48.49 -3.84 -2.36
C GLY A 402 -50.00 -3.81 -2.11
N THR A 403 -50.79 -4.33 -3.04
CA THR A 403 -52.23 -4.55 -2.86
C THR A 403 -52.49 -6.02 -2.55
N GLY A 404 -52.92 -6.32 -1.33
CA GLY A 404 -53.20 -7.69 -0.87
C GLY A 404 -54.11 -8.48 -1.80
N VAL A 405 -53.99 -9.81 -1.79
CA VAL A 405 -54.95 -10.69 -2.45
C VAL A 405 -56.21 -10.76 -1.59
N ALA A 406 -57.36 -10.39 -2.13
CA ALA A 406 -58.63 -10.54 -1.43
C ALA A 406 -59.05 -12.02 -1.43
N ILE A 407 -59.48 -12.55 -0.28
CA ILE A 407 -60.03 -13.91 -0.21
C ILE A 407 -61.55 -13.80 -0.11
N GLU A 408 -62.22 -14.32 -1.13
CA GLU A 408 -63.67 -14.42 -1.21
C GLU A 408 -64.08 -15.89 -1.08
N ILE A 409 -64.82 -16.22 -0.02
CA ILE A 409 -65.52 -17.50 0.05
C ILE A 409 -66.97 -17.22 -0.34
N VAL A 410 -67.43 -17.88 -1.39
CA VAL A 410 -68.78 -17.73 -1.95
C VAL A 410 -69.48 -19.07 -1.85
N ARG A 411 -70.73 -19.05 -1.43
CA ARG A 411 -71.57 -20.25 -1.51
C ARG A 411 -72.26 -20.31 -2.87
N GLY A 412 -72.15 -21.44 -3.56
CA GLY A 412 -72.91 -21.75 -4.77
C GLY A 412 -74.33 -22.23 -4.46
N SER A 413 -75.26 -22.03 -5.40
CA SER A 413 -76.65 -22.47 -5.27
C SER A 413 -76.76 -23.99 -5.49
N GLY A 414 -76.56 -24.76 -4.43
CA GLY A 414 -76.78 -26.21 -4.42
C GLY A 414 -78.25 -26.58 -4.29
N ASN A 415 -78.74 -27.56 -5.06
CA ASN A 415 -80.10 -28.08 -4.91
C ASN A 415 -80.13 -29.21 -3.88
N LEU A 416 -80.42 -28.86 -2.63
CA LEU A 416 -80.54 -29.82 -1.52
C LEU A 416 -81.94 -30.43 -1.38
N ARG A 417 -82.91 -30.08 -2.25
CA ARG A 417 -84.28 -30.62 -2.18
C ARG A 417 -84.33 -32.15 -2.24
N LYS A 418 -83.37 -32.76 -2.94
CA LYS A 418 -83.24 -34.23 -2.99
C LYS A 418 -82.81 -34.82 -1.65
N ALA A 419 -81.90 -34.17 -0.92
CA ALA A 419 -81.51 -34.58 0.42
C ALA A 419 -82.67 -34.40 1.40
N ASP A 420 -83.33 -33.25 1.37
CA ASP A 420 -84.50 -32.96 2.21
C ASP A 420 -85.62 -33.98 1.99
N ARG A 421 -85.90 -34.31 0.71
CA ARG A 421 -86.88 -35.34 0.35
C ARG A 421 -86.48 -36.71 0.90
N ALA A 422 -85.23 -37.13 0.69
CA ALA A 422 -84.75 -38.43 1.17
C ALA A 422 -84.78 -38.52 2.71
N VAL A 423 -84.54 -37.41 3.41
CA VAL A 423 -84.68 -37.33 4.87
C VAL A 423 -86.15 -37.39 5.30
N SER A 424 -87.05 -36.69 4.59
CA SER A 424 -88.50 -36.72 4.90
C SER A 424 -89.16 -38.08 4.68
N GLU A 425 -88.63 -38.88 3.76
CA GLU A 425 -89.11 -40.24 3.47
C GLU A 425 -88.64 -41.26 4.53
N SER A 426 -87.73 -40.87 5.43
CA SER A 426 -87.25 -41.73 6.51
C SER A 426 -88.27 -41.85 7.64
N ARG A 427 -88.43 -43.07 8.18
CA ARG A 427 -89.29 -43.34 9.35
C ARG A 427 -88.86 -42.60 10.62
N ARG A 428 -87.66 -42.02 10.63
CA ARG A 428 -87.08 -41.27 11.76
C ARG A 428 -87.01 -39.76 11.51
N PHE A 429 -87.75 -39.26 10.54
CA PHE A 429 -87.86 -37.84 10.30
C PHE A 429 -88.50 -37.13 11.49
N ALA A 430 -87.78 -36.20 12.12
CA ALA A 430 -88.23 -35.48 13.31
C ALA A 430 -88.87 -34.11 12.99
N GLY A 431 -89.28 -33.89 11.74
CA GLY A 431 -89.89 -32.65 11.26
C GLY A 431 -88.89 -31.74 10.53
N SER A 432 -89.31 -30.51 10.21
CA SER A 432 -88.54 -29.61 9.34
C SER A 432 -87.14 -29.29 9.86
N ALA A 433 -86.90 -29.36 11.19
CA ALA A 433 -85.58 -29.20 11.79
C ALA A 433 -84.53 -30.20 11.26
N SER A 434 -84.95 -31.38 10.79
CA SER A 434 -84.04 -32.40 10.23
C SER A 434 -83.58 -32.10 8.80
N PHE A 435 -84.04 -31.01 8.16
CA PHE A 435 -83.65 -30.71 6.78
C PHE A 435 -82.22 -30.15 6.68
N PRO A 436 -81.30 -30.82 5.95
CA PRO A 436 -79.95 -30.30 5.72
C PRO A 436 -79.92 -28.91 5.08
N SER A 437 -80.95 -28.56 4.29
CA SER A 437 -81.03 -27.25 3.66
C SER A 437 -81.08 -26.10 4.67
N LEU A 438 -81.82 -26.25 5.78
CA LEU A 438 -81.97 -25.21 6.81
C LEU A 438 -80.65 -24.88 7.49
N HIS A 439 -79.89 -25.91 7.90
CA HIS A 439 -78.62 -25.76 8.61
C HIS A 439 -77.53 -25.15 7.73
N LEU A 440 -77.51 -25.50 6.45
CA LEU A 440 -76.56 -24.90 5.52
C LEU A 440 -76.97 -23.48 5.11
N THR A 441 -78.22 -23.05 5.26
CA THR A 441 -78.69 -21.68 4.96
C THR A 441 -78.54 -20.66 6.08
N ALA A 442 -78.35 -21.06 7.34
CA ALA A 442 -78.72 -20.19 8.47
C ALA A 442 -77.61 -19.30 9.09
N ALA A 443 -76.30 -19.49 8.87
CA ALA A 443 -75.31 -18.55 9.45
C ALA A 443 -73.92 -18.49 8.75
N PRO A 444 -73.29 -17.30 8.65
CA PRO A 444 -71.98 -17.08 8.02
C PRO A 444 -70.75 -17.44 8.90
N GLY A 445 -70.92 -18.20 9.98
CA GLY A 445 -69.87 -18.50 10.98
C GLY A 445 -68.62 -19.21 10.42
N PRO A 446 -68.74 -20.42 9.83
CA PRO A 446 -67.58 -21.24 9.44
C PRO A 446 -66.78 -20.66 8.27
N GLU A 447 -67.39 -19.78 7.45
CA GLU A 447 -66.71 -19.11 6.35
C GLU A 447 -65.66 -18.09 6.84
N ARG A 448 -65.83 -17.52 8.03
CA ARG A 448 -64.87 -16.55 8.60
C ARG A 448 -63.60 -17.24 9.07
N GLU A 449 -63.74 -18.32 9.83
CA GLU A 449 -62.61 -19.09 10.34
C GLU A 449 -61.82 -19.75 9.20
N ALA A 450 -62.51 -20.29 8.19
CA ALA A 450 -61.87 -20.78 6.98
C ALA A 450 -61.09 -19.68 6.24
N ARG A 451 -61.61 -18.44 6.16
CA ARG A 451 -60.88 -17.30 5.57
C ARG A 451 -59.59 -17.00 6.31
N GLU A 452 -59.62 -16.97 7.64
CA GLU A 452 -58.43 -16.71 8.47
C GLU A 452 -57.39 -17.83 8.33
N LEU A 453 -57.82 -19.09 8.26
CA LEU A 453 -56.93 -20.23 8.01
C LEU A 453 -56.29 -20.21 6.62
N ILE A 454 -57.05 -19.90 5.56
CA ILE A 454 -56.49 -19.74 4.21
C ILE A 454 -55.50 -18.57 4.18
N ALA A 455 -55.88 -17.44 4.78
CA ALA A 455 -55.04 -16.26 4.88
C ALA A 455 -53.70 -16.57 5.58
N ALA A 456 -53.73 -17.26 6.71
CA ALA A 456 -52.53 -17.65 7.45
C ALA A 456 -51.66 -18.63 6.66
N ARG A 457 -52.27 -19.62 5.97
CA ARG A 457 -51.54 -20.63 5.20
C ARG A 457 -50.90 -20.06 3.94
N ILE A 458 -51.61 -19.20 3.22
CA ILE A 458 -51.07 -18.43 2.10
C ILE A 458 -49.96 -17.51 2.63
N GLY A 459 -50.19 -16.80 3.73
CA GLY A 459 -49.18 -15.95 4.36
C GLY A 459 -47.88 -16.68 4.74
N ALA A 460 -47.94 -17.96 5.12
CA ALA A 460 -46.77 -18.76 5.44
C ALA A 460 -45.96 -19.22 4.20
N VAL A 461 -46.58 -19.22 3.02
CA VAL A 461 -46.00 -19.67 1.76
C VAL A 461 -45.30 -18.54 1.02
N PHE A 462 -45.89 -17.35 1.07
CA PHE A 462 -45.33 -16.17 0.43
C PHE A 462 -44.39 -15.45 1.40
N PRO A 463 -43.20 -15.01 0.97
CA PRO A 463 -42.29 -14.26 1.83
C PRO A 463 -42.98 -13.03 2.44
N GLU A 464 -42.65 -12.69 3.69
CA GLU A 464 -43.11 -11.47 4.33
C GLU A 464 -42.86 -10.27 3.39
N GLY A 465 -43.94 -9.58 3.00
CA GLY A 465 -43.90 -8.42 2.10
C GLY A 465 -44.33 -8.66 0.64
N CYS A 466 -44.55 -9.90 0.18
CA CYS A 466 -45.11 -10.16 -1.15
C CYS A 466 -46.64 -10.04 -1.21
N LEU A 467 -47.34 -10.32 -0.10
CA LEU A 467 -48.79 -10.21 0.03
C LEU A 467 -49.13 -9.37 1.26
N VAL A 468 -49.56 -8.13 1.05
CA VAL A 468 -50.03 -7.26 2.14
C VAL A 468 -51.46 -7.63 2.49
N ALA A 469 -51.61 -8.57 3.42
CA ALA A 469 -52.86 -9.00 4.04
C ALA A 469 -53.90 -9.64 3.09
N ALA A 470 -54.08 -10.95 3.24
CA ALA A 470 -55.30 -11.60 2.81
C ALA A 470 -56.49 -11.01 3.59
N ARG A 471 -57.24 -10.10 2.97
CA ARG A 471 -58.39 -9.45 3.59
C ARG A 471 -59.65 -10.25 3.25
N ALA A 472 -60.34 -10.72 4.29
CA ALA A 472 -61.65 -11.34 4.18
C ALA A 472 -62.64 -10.33 3.56
N ALA A 473 -63.14 -10.60 2.36
CA ALA A 473 -64.24 -9.83 1.78
C ALA A 473 -65.56 -10.13 2.54
N PRO A 474 -66.51 -9.19 2.64
CA PRO A 474 -67.83 -9.45 3.24
C PRO A 474 -68.56 -10.57 2.48
N ALA A 475 -69.34 -11.40 3.18
CA ALA A 475 -70.06 -12.52 2.56
C ALA A 475 -71.05 -11.99 1.51
N ILE A 476 -70.84 -12.36 0.24
CA ILE A 476 -71.72 -11.99 -0.87
C ILE A 476 -72.69 -13.14 -1.11
N ALA A 477 -73.99 -12.86 -1.13
CA ALA A 477 -75.00 -13.86 -1.46
C ALA A 477 -74.79 -14.41 -2.88
N ALA A 478 -75.06 -15.70 -3.08
CA ALA A 478 -74.79 -16.52 -4.28
C ALA A 478 -75.26 -15.95 -5.64
N THR A 479 -76.04 -14.87 -5.65
CA THR A 479 -76.66 -14.24 -6.83
C THR A 479 -76.08 -12.87 -7.19
N ALA A 480 -75.19 -12.29 -6.39
CA ALA A 480 -74.58 -11.01 -6.76
C ALA A 480 -73.45 -11.24 -7.76
N ALA A 481 -73.54 -10.60 -8.93
CA ALA A 481 -72.42 -10.48 -9.86
C ALA A 481 -71.18 -9.93 -9.11
N PRO A 482 -69.95 -10.32 -9.50
CA PRO A 482 -68.74 -9.78 -8.89
C PRO A 482 -68.87 -8.25 -8.85
N ALA A 483 -68.74 -7.63 -7.68
CA ALA A 483 -68.72 -6.18 -7.60
C ALA A 483 -67.53 -5.70 -8.44
N ILE A 484 -67.83 -5.21 -9.65
CA ILE A 484 -66.87 -4.65 -10.59
C ILE A 484 -66.27 -3.42 -9.88
N GLY A 485 -65.12 -3.59 -9.26
CA GLY A 485 -64.52 -2.57 -8.41
C GLY A 485 -63.35 -3.04 -7.54
N VAL A 486 -63.10 -4.35 -7.43
CA VAL A 486 -61.96 -4.85 -6.65
C VAL A 486 -60.66 -4.58 -7.42
N ARG A 487 -59.92 -3.54 -7.00
CA ARG A 487 -58.62 -3.14 -7.55
C ARG A 487 -57.48 -4.11 -7.20
N THR A 488 -57.78 -5.31 -6.72
CA THR A 488 -56.83 -6.29 -6.20
C THR A 488 -57.12 -7.66 -6.79
N ALA A 489 -56.11 -8.51 -6.98
CA ALA A 489 -56.35 -9.91 -7.34
C ALA A 489 -57.19 -10.59 -6.25
N THR A 490 -58.15 -11.43 -6.65
CA THR A 490 -59.09 -12.08 -5.73
C THR A 490 -59.01 -13.59 -5.87
N LEU A 491 -58.71 -14.28 -4.78
CA LEU A 491 -58.86 -15.72 -4.67
C LEU A 491 -60.31 -16.02 -4.25
N ARG A 492 -61.12 -16.52 -5.19
CA ARG A 492 -62.51 -16.88 -4.95
C ARG A 492 -62.68 -18.39 -4.80
N LEU A 493 -63.15 -18.82 -3.64
CA LEU A 493 -63.49 -20.20 -3.33
C LEU A 493 -65.02 -20.34 -3.32
N THR A 494 -65.58 -20.98 -4.33
CA THR A 494 -67.01 -21.22 -4.46
C THR A 494 -67.35 -22.63 -4.03
N TRP A 495 -68.12 -22.83 -2.96
CA TRP A 495 -68.52 -24.16 -2.51
C TRP A 495 -70.01 -24.42 -2.74
N THR A 496 -70.36 -25.55 -3.33
CA THR A 496 -71.73 -25.92 -3.68
C THR A 496 -72.10 -27.25 -3.03
N PRO A 497 -73.03 -27.29 -2.08
CA PRO A 497 -73.45 -28.54 -1.46
C PRO A 497 -74.36 -29.33 -2.43
N ARG A 498 -74.12 -30.63 -2.52
CA ARG A 498 -74.95 -31.60 -3.25
C ARG A 498 -75.29 -32.79 -2.35
N PHE A 499 -76.40 -33.45 -2.64
CA PHE A 499 -76.74 -34.71 -1.99
C PHE A 499 -75.82 -35.83 -2.51
N ALA A 500 -75.20 -36.60 -1.62
CA ALA A 500 -74.32 -37.71 -2.00
C ALA A 500 -75.08 -38.99 -2.39
N GLY A 501 -76.40 -39.03 -2.16
CA GLY A 501 -77.26 -40.15 -2.55
C GLY A 501 -77.55 -41.15 -1.42
N THR A 502 -76.94 -41.00 -0.25
CA THR A 502 -77.10 -41.90 0.89
C THR A 502 -77.71 -41.19 2.10
N VAL A 503 -78.61 -41.89 2.79
CA VAL A 503 -79.20 -41.47 4.07
C VAL A 503 -78.91 -42.54 5.10
N ARG A 504 -78.41 -42.13 6.26
CA ARG A 504 -78.10 -43.01 7.39
C ARG A 504 -79.05 -42.73 8.53
N THR A 505 -79.33 -43.75 9.34
CA THR A 505 -80.14 -43.60 10.54
C THR A 505 -79.36 -44.10 11.75
N SER A 506 -79.40 -43.36 12.86
CA SER A 506 -78.84 -43.78 14.14
C SER A 506 -79.96 -44.20 15.07
N ASN A 507 -79.72 -45.25 15.87
CA ASN A 507 -80.67 -45.74 16.88
C ASN A 507 -80.49 -45.05 18.24
N ALA A 508 -79.31 -44.47 18.50
CA ALA A 508 -78.94 -43.93 19.80
C ALA A 508 -77.95 -42.76 19.63
N PRO A 509 -78.43 -41.50 19.49
CA PRO A 509 -79.82 -41.04 19.54
C PRO A 509 -80.60 -41.36 18.24
N PRO A 510 -81.95 -41.43 18.29
CA PRO A 510 -82.77 -41.61 17.11
C PRO A 510 -82.65 -40.39 16.19
N ALA A 511 -81.91 -40.54 15.09
CA ALA A 511 -81.66 -39.46 14.14
C ALA A 511 -81.52 -39.99 12.72
N VAL A 512 -81.72 -39.10 11.74
CA VAL A 512 -81.54 -39.35 10.32
C VAL A 512 -80.55 -38.33 9.77
N PHE A 513 -79.56 -38.81 9.01
CA PHE A 513 -78.49 -38.00 8.45
C PHE A 513 -78.44 -38.22 6.94
N ALA A 514 -78.39 -37.14 6.16
CA ALA A 514 -78.09 -37.22 4.75
C ALA A 514 -76.58 -37.01 4.54
N ASP A 515 -75.95 -37.92 3.80
CA ASP A 515 -74.56 -37.70 3.36
C ASP A 515 -74.56 -36.62 2.27
N LEU A 516 -73.62 -35.67 2.40
CA LEU A 516 -73.48 -34.54 1.50
C LEU A 516 -72.13 -34.60 0.79
N ALA A 517 -72.09 -34.13 -0.44
CA ALA A 517 -70.83 -33.85 -1.12
C ALA A 517 -70.77 -32.36 -1.43
N PHE A 518 -69.57 -31.79 -1.44
CA PHE A 518 -69.34 -30.37 -1.65
C PHE A 518 -68.47 -30.20 -2.89
N ASP A 519 -69.01 -29.52 -3.90
CA ASP A 519 -68.24 -29.08 -5.04
C ASP A 519 -67.56 -27.76 -4.72
N VAL A 520 -66.24 -27.78 -4.64
CA VAL A 520 -65.41 -26.60 -4.41
C VAL A 520 -64.77 -26.20 -5.73
N ASP A 521 -65.07 -24.99 -6.16
CA ASP A 521 -64.51 -24.33 -7.33
C ASP A 521 -63.61 -23.18 -6.85
N ILE A 522 -62.30 -23.33 -7.06
CA ILE A 522 -61.27 -22.36 -6.67
C ILE A 522 -60.87 -21.60 -7.92
N ARG A 523 -61.08 -20.28 -7.91
CA ARG A 523 -60.72 -19.38 -9.01
C ARG A 523 -59.79 -18.29 -8.51
N LEU A 524 -58.70 -18.09 -9.24
CA LEU A 524 -57.89 -16.90 -9.09
C LEU A 524 -58.38 -15.87 -10.11
N LEU A 525 -58.92 -14.75 -9.64
CA LEU A 525 -59.42 -13.68 -10.48
C LEU A 525 -58.40 -12.55 -10.56
N GLY A 526 -58.14 -12.07 -11.77
CA GLY A 526 -57.37 -10.84 -12.00
C GLY A 526 -58.17 -9.60 -11.59
N GLN A 527 -57.52 -8.43 -11.62
CA GLN A 527 -58.17 -7.15 -11.34
C GLN A 527 -59.33 -6.82 -12.31
N ASP A 528 -59.31 -7.40 -13.50
CA ASP A 528 -60.37 -7.31 -14.51
C ASP A 528 -61.54 -8.28 -14.26
N GLY A 529 -61.48 -9.07 -13.19
CA GLY A 529 -62.47 -10.08 -12.84
C GLY A 529 -62.41 -11.33 -13.71
N ARG A 530 -61.44 -11.44 -14.63
CA ARG A 530 -61.25 -12.65 -15.44
C ARG A 530 -60.55 -13.73 -14.63
N ALA A 531 -60.97 -14.98 -14.83
CA ALA A 531 -60.31 -16.12 -14.22
C ALA A 531 -58.93 -16.31 -14.85
N LEU A 532 -57.89 -16.08 -14.05
CA LEU A 532 -56.50 -16.34 -14.38
C LEU A 532 -56.20 -17.83 -14.29
N SER A 533 -56.76 -18.49 -13.28
CA SER A 533 -56.62 -19.93 -13.07
C SER A 533 -57.86 -20.52 -12.39
N HIS A 534 -58.11 -21.81 -12.65
CA HIS A 534 -59.31 -22.53 -12.22
C HIS A 534 -58.96 -23.95 -11.75
N ALA A 535 -59.46 -24.32 -10.57
CA ALA A 535 -59.45 -25.69 -10.09
C ALA A 535 -60.83 -26.06 -9.55
N ARG A 536 -61.28 -27.27 -9.85
CA ARG A 536 -62.55 -27.80 -9.33
C ARG A 536 -62.31 -29.12 -8.63
N ARG A 537 -62.85 -29.26 -7.42
CA ARG A 537 -62.77 -30.47 -6.62
C ARG A 537 -64.12 -30.83 -6.02
N THR A 538 -64.39 -32.11 -5.89
CA THR A 538 -65.52 -32.61 -5.12
C THR A 538 -64.98 -33.22 -3.83
N ILE A 539 -65.46 -32.73 -2.68
CA ILE A 539 -65.15 -33.26 -1.35
C ILE A 539 -66.39 -33.99 -0.85
N GLY A 540 -66.30 -35.31 -0.66
CA GLY A 540 -67.35 -36.07 0.01
C GLY A 540 -67.29 -35.86 1.52
N ALA A 541 -68.42 -35.55 2.15
CA ALA A 541 -68.56 -35.52 3.60
C ALA A 541 -69.60 -36.58 3.98
N SER A 542 -69.13 -37.75 4.38
CA SER A 542 -70.00 -38.80 4.93
C SER A 542 -70.07 -38.64 6.44
N VAL A 543 -71.23 -38.86 7.04
CA VAL A 543 -71.26 -38.94 8.51
C VAL A 543 -70.67 -40.30 8.93
N THR A 544 -69.44 -40.30 9.46
CA THR A 544 -68.78 -41.53 9.94
C THR A 544 -69.38 -42.00 11.27
N ASP A 545 -69.21 -43.30 11.57
CA ASP A 545 -69.69 -43.88 12.84
C ASP A 545 -69.05 -43.21 14.07
N ALA A 546 -67.83 -42.68 13.93
CA ALA A 546 -67.17 -41.89 14.97
C ALA A 546 -67.89 -40.56 15.23
N SER A 547 -68.31 -39.85 14.18
CA SER A 547 -69.08 -38.61 14.26
C SER A 547 -70.48 -38.85 14.84
N LEU A 548 -71.12 -39.97 14.50
CA LEU A 548 -72.38 -40.40 15.12
C LEU A 548 -72.21 -40.69 16.62
N THR A 549 -71.07 -41.25 17.02
CA THR A 549 -70.76 -41.56 18.42
C THR A 549 -70.46 -40.29 19.23
N ALA A 550 -69.76 -39.31 18.64
CA ALA A 550 -69.52 -38.01 19.25
C ALA A 550 -70.81 -37.17 19.34
N TYR A 551 -71.68 -37.23 18.34
CA TYR A 551 -73.02 -36.64 18.39
C TYR A 551 -73.87 -37.31 19.49
N ALA A 552 -73.77 -38.63 19.63
CA ALA A 552 -74.48 -39.38 20.66
C ALA A 552 -74.01 -39.11 22.10
N SER A 553 -72.77 -38.65 22.29
CA SER A 553 -72.28 -38.20 23.60
C SER A 553 -72.70 -36.76 23.89
N LEU A 554 -72.70 -35.87 22.89
CA LEU A 554 -73.18 -34.49 22.99
C LEU A 554 -74.68 -34.40 23.29
N VAL A 555 -75.52 -35.15 22.57
CA VAL A 555 -76.98 -35.21 22.81
C VAL A 555 -77.31 -35.81 24.18
N ARG A 556 -76.45 -36.67 24.74
CA ARG A 556 -76.62 -37.17 26.10
C ARG A 556 -76.35 -36.13 27.18
N GLN A 557 -75.58 -35.09 26.88
CA GLN A 557 -75.23 -34.02 27.83
C GLN A 557 -76.24 -32.87 27.83
N SER A 558 -76.90 -32.60 26.70
CA SER A 558 -78.04 -31.67 26.63
C SER A 558 -79.02 -32.16 25.55
N PRO A 559 -80.16 -32.78 25.94
CA PRO A 559 -80.97 -33.56 25.01
C PRO A 559 -81.85 -32.76 24.06
N PHE A 560 -81.92 -31.43 24.15
CA PHE A 560 -82.83 -30.62 23.32
C PHE A 560 -82.32 -29.20 23.08
N ASP A 561 -81.15 -29.07 22.44
CA ASP A 561 -80.68 -27.77 21.97
C ASP A 561 -80.50 -27.80 20.45
N ASP A 562 -81.27 -26.96 19.73
CA ASP A 562 -81.08 -26.68 18.30
C ASP A 562 -79.63 -26.26 17.98
N ALA A 563 -78.89 -25.82 19.00
CA ALA A 563 -77.47 -25.50 18.95
C ALA A 563 -76.57 -26.72 18.67
N ILE A 564 -76.95 -27.92 19.08
CA ILE A 564 -76.14 -29.15 18.91
C ILE A 564 -76.23 -29.67 17.47
N GLU A 565 -77.43 -29.68 16.89
CA GLU A 565 -77.63 -30.04 15.47
C GLU A 565 -76.95 -29.02 14.55
N ARG A 566 -77.08 -27.71 14.85
CA ARG A 566 -76.35 -26.66 14.14
C ARG A 566 -74.84 -26.83 14.28
N GLY A 567 -74.34 -27.10 15.49
CA GLY A 567 -72.90 -27.30 15.75
C GLY A 567 -72.29 -28.47 14.97
N ALA A 568 -73.03 -29.57 14.78
CA ALA A 568 -72.54 -30.72 14.01
C ALA A 568 -72.39 -30.40 12.51
N TYR A 569 -73.36 -29.72 11.91
CA TYR A 569 -73.27 -29.30 10.52
C TYR A 569 -72.26 -28.16 10.30
N GLU A 570 -72.13 -27.24 11.26
CA GLU A 570 -71.11 -26.19 11.25
C GLU A 570 -69.69 -26.77 11.37
N ASP A 571 -69.46 -27.78 12.22
CA ASP A 571 -68.15 -28.46 12.33
C ASP A 571 -67.83 -29.22 11.03
N VAL A 572 -68.79 -29.93 10.43
CA VAL A 572 -68.59 -30.59 9.12
C VAL A 572 -68.28 -29.56 8.04
N LEU A 573 -69.02 -28.45 7.98
CA LEU A 573 -68.77 -27.39 7.01
C LEU A 573 -67.40 -26.73 7.23
N LEU A 574 -67.01 -26.47 8.48
CA LEU A 574 -65.70 -25.93 8.83
C LEU A 574 -64.59 -26.89 8.43
N ARG A 575 -64.74 -28.21 8.66
CA ARG A 575 -63.78 -29.23 8.20
C ARG A 575 -63.70 -29.29 6.69
N VAL A 576 -64.82 -29.28 5.98
CA VAL A 576 -64.85 -29.27 4.51
C VAL A 576 -64.18 -28.01 3.98
N LEU A 577 -64.49 -26.84 4.55
CA LEU A 577 -63.85 -25.58 4.17
C LEU A 577 -62.37 -25.55 4.54
N THR A 578 -61.95 -26.20 5.62
CA THR A 578 -60.55 -26.34 6.03
C THR A 578 -59.78 -27.29 5.10
N VAL A 579 -60.41 -28.37 4.66
CA VAL A 579 -59.85 -29.26 3.63
C VAL A 579 -59.78 -28.53 2.30
N ALA A 580 -60.83 -27.84 1.89
CA ALA A 580 -60.86 -26.99 0.70
C ALA A 580 -59.82 -25.87 0.75
N ALA A 581 -59.62 -25.26 1.93
CA ALA A 581 -58.60 -24.26 2.21
C ALA A 581 -57.19 -24.82 2.06
N ARG A 582 -56.95 -25.98 2.68
CA ARG A 582 -55.70 -26.72 2.56
C ARG A 582 -55.44 -27.07 1.10
N ASP A 583 -56.43 -27.61 0.40
CA ASP A 583 -56.33 -27.98 -0.99
C ASP A 583 -56.12 -26.77 -1.91
N ALA A 584 -56.75 -25.64 -1.63
CA ALA A 584 -56.52 -24.39 -2.34
C ALA A 584 -55.10 -23.88 -2.11
N ALA A 585 -54.60 -23.96 -0.88
CA ALA A 585 -53.22 -23.62 -0.56
C ALA A 585 -52.22 -24.57 -1.25
N THR A 586 -52.47 -25.87 -1.19
CA THR A 586 -51.69 -26.94 -1.86
C THR A 586 -51.71 -26.77 -3.38
N TRP A 587 -52.86 -26.40 -3.96
CA TRP A 587 -53.00 -26.10 -5.39
C TRP A 587 -52.25 -24.83 -5.79
N LEU A 588 -52.36 -23.74 -5.01
CA LEU A 588 -51.57 -22.52 -5.22
C LEU A 588 -50.07 -22.77 -5.08
N LEU A 589 -49.69 -23.66 -4.17
CA LEU A 589 -48.32 -24.15 -3.95
C LEU A 589 -47.83 -25.11 -5.02
N GLY A 590 -48.74 -25.58 -5.86
CA GLY A 590 -48.39 -26.56 -6.86
C GLY A 590 -47.95 -27.91 -6.31
N GLU A 591 -48.52 -28.33 -5.21
CA GLU A 591 -48.46 -29.71 -4.81
C GLU A 591 -49.68 -30.41 -5.44
N GLU A 592 -49.48 -31.59 -6.05
CA GLU A 592 -50.63 -32.42 -6.38
C GLU A 592 -51.35 -32.71 -5.06
N PRO A 593 -52.67 -32.45 -4.96
CA PRO A 593 -53.40 -32.80 -3.76
C PRO A 593 -53.21 -34.29 -3.55
N THR A 594 -52.53 -34.65 -2.46
CA THR A 594 -52.35 -36.05 -2.07
C THR A 594 -53.71 -36.75 -2.13
N SER A 595 -53.76 -37.89 -2.82
CA SER A 595 -54.85 -38.87 -3.02
C SER A 595 -56.08 -38.71 -2.09
N PRO A 596 -57.31 -38.99 -2.56
CA PRO A 596 -58.55 -38.55 -1.90
C PRO A 596 -58.46 -38.77 -0.39
N VAL A 597 -58.55 -37.66 0.34
CA VAL A 597 -58.67 -37.65 1.79
C VAL A 597 -59.70 -38.73 2.12
N ALA A 598 -59.30 -39.71 2.96
CA ALA A 598 -60.21 -40.73 3.45
C ALA A 598 -61.52 -40.05 3.91
N PRO A 599 -62.70 -40.67 3.68
CA PRO A 599 -63.98 -40.06 4.02
C PRO A 599 -63.91 -39.43 5.42
N LEU A 600 -64.13 -38.10 5.46
CA LEU A 600 -64.12 -37.28 6.68
C LEU A 600 -65.10 -37.82 7.72
#